data_AF-A0AA93L8A2-F1
#
_entry.id   AF-A0AA93L8A2-F1
#
_cell.length_a   1.000
_cell.length_b   1.000
_cell.length_c   1.000
_cell.angle_alpha   90.00
_cell.angle_beta   90.00
_cell.angle_gamma   90.00
#
_symmetry.space_group_name_H-M   'P 1'
#
loop_
_entity.id
_entity.type
_entity.pdbx_description
1 polymer ?
#
loop_
_entity_poly.entity_id
_entity_poly.type
_entity_poly.pdbx_seq_one_letter_code
_entity_poly.pdbx_strand_id
1 'polypeptide(L)'
;MARPPKVDELSAIEARREALRAELAALDERAKAAEQTARDAGRATLLTALERVKIAALTKQEARIIANAIGQHGGKAIADHLSRFRVP
;
A
#
# COMPACT_ATOMS: atom_id res chain seq x y z
N MET A 1 19.54 59.27 2.17
CA MET A 1 20.17 57.95 1.90
C MET A 1 19.05 56.91 1.85
N ALA A 2 18.54 56.60 0.65
CA ALA A 2 17.47 55.61 0.49
C ALA A 2 18.08 54.20 0.45
N ARG A 3 17.61 53.31 1.32
CA ARG A 3 18.02 51.89 1.40
C ARG A 3 17.60 51.16 0.10
N PRO A 4 18.41 50.25 -0.46
CA PRO A 4 18.17 49.73 -1.80
C PRO A 4 16.97 48.76 -1.84
N PRO A 5 16.04 48.91 -2.80
CA PRO A 5 14.79 48.13 -2.89
C PRO A 5 14.98 46.62 -3.16
N LYS A 6 16.18 46.20 -3.58
CA LYS A 6 16.48 44.82 -3.97
C LYS A 6 16.51 43.82 -2.81
N VAL A 7 16.77 44.27 -1.58
CA VAL A 7 16.82 43.40 -0.39
C VAL A 7 15.40 43.04 0.07
N ASP A 8 14.49 44.00 -0.01
CA ASP A 8 13.08 43.80 0.33
C ASP A 8 12.39 42.88 -0.69
N GLU A 9 12.75 42.99 -1.98
CA GLU A 9 12.28 42.07 -3.03
C GLU A 9 12.81 40.64 -2.85
N LEU A 10 14.09 40.47 -2.51
CA LEU A 10 14.68 39.15 -2.28
C LEU A 10 14.02 38.44 -1.09
N SER A 11 13.81 39.16 0.02
CA SER A 11 13.15 38.60 1.20
C SER A 11 11.68 38.22 0.92
N ALA A 12 10.96 38.99 0.10
CA ALA A 12 9.61 38.66 -0.34
C ALA A 12 9.58 37.39 -1.21
N ILE A 13 10.56 37.22 -2.10
CA ILE A 13 10.70 36.02 -2.92
C ILE A 13 10.98 34.79 -2.04
N GLU A 14 11.88 34.92 -1.05
CA GLU A 14 12.20 33.83 -0.11
C GLU A 14 10.99 33.43 0.73
N ALA A 15 10.24 34.39 1.25
CA ALA A 15 9.01 34.14 2.01
C ALA A 15 7.97 33.40 1.16
N ARG A 16 7.79 33.80 -0.10
CA ARG A 16 6.88 33.10 -1.03
C ARG A 16 7.36 31.69 -1.35
N ARG A 17 8.68 31.50 -1.46
CA ARG A 17 9.28 30.18 -1.70
C ARG A 17 9.03 29.24 -0.52
N GLU A 18 9.14 29.75 0.69
CA GLU A 18 8.89 28.98 1.90
C GLU A 18 7.42 28.63 2.07
N ALA A 19 6.51 29.56 1.78
CA ALA A 19 5.08 29.29 1.74
C ALA A 19 4.74 28.17 0.74
N LEU A 20 5.31 28.21 -0.47
CA LEU A 20 5.10 27.17 -1.49
C LEU A 20 5.66 25.80 -1.07
N ARG A 21 6.79 25.77 -0.36
CA ARG A 21 7.33 24.51 0.20
C ARG A 21 6.41 23.93 1.26
N ALA A 22 5.85 24.76 2.13
CA ALA A 22 4.89 24.32 3.13
C ALA A 22 3.62 23.76 2.48
N GLU A 23 3.13 24.40 1.41
CA GLU A 23 1.99 23.89 0.63
C GLU A 23 2.29 22.54 -0.03
N LEU A 24 3.48 22.38 -0.63
CA LEU A 24 3.92 21.10 -1.20
C LEU A 24 3.97 19.99 -0.14
N ALA A 25 4.55 20.27 1.04
CA ALA A 25 4.60 19.30 2.13
C ALA A 25 3.19 18.87 2.58
N ALA A 26 2.23 19.80 2.64
CA ALA A 26 0.86 19.47 2.99
C ALA A 26 0.16 18.61 1.91
N LEU A 27 0.48 18.79 0.63
CA LEU A 27 -0.02 17.95 -0.45
C LEU A 27 0.57 16.54 -0.40
N ASP A 28 1.87 16.41 -0.10
CA ASP A 28 2.53 15.11 0.03
C ASP A 28 1.92 14.28 1.16
N GLU A 29 1.63 14.89 2.32
CA GLU A 29 0.96 14.19 3.42
C GLU A 29 -0.45 13.73 3.06
N ARG A 30 -1.21 14.55 2.32
CA ARG A 30 -2.53 14.14 1.80
C ARG A 30 -2.42 12.99 0.80
N ALA A 31 -1.42 13.00 -0.06
CA ALA A 31 -1.18 11.92 -1.02
C ALA A 31 -0.85 10.60 -0.30
N LYS A 32 0.02 10.63 0.71
CA LYS A 32 0.32 9.45 1.54
C LYS A 32 -0.93 8.91 2.25
N ALA A 33 -1.75 9.78 2.82
CA ALA A 33 -2.98 9.37 3.49
C ALA A 33 -3.98 8.73 2.51
N ALA A 34 -4.10 9.28 1.30
CA ALA A 34 -4.92 8.71 0.24
C ALA A 34 -4.41 7.35 -0.23
N GLU A 35 -3.09 7.20 -0.41
CA GLU A 35 -2.47 5.92 -0.76
C GLU A 35 -2.70 4.86 0.32
N GLN A 36 -2.52 5.22 1.60
CA GLN A 36 -2.77 4.32 2.72
C GLN A 36 -4.24 3.88 2.76
N THR A 37 -5.16 4.82 2.55
CA THR A 37 -6.60 4.53 2.47
C THR A 37 -6.91 3.59 1.30
N ALA A 38 -6.28 3.77 0.14
CA ALA A 38 -6.45 2.90 -1.02
C ALA A 38 -5.88 1.49 -0.79
N ARG A 39 -4.76 1.37 -0.06
CA ARG A 39 -4.19 0.07 0.33
C ARG A 39 -5.07 -0.65 1.34
N ASP A 40 -5.68 0.08 2.26
CA ASP A 40 -6.59 -0.47 3.27
C ASP A 40 -8.01 -0.71 2.71
N ALA A 41 -8.34 -0.13 1.56
CA ALA A 41 -9.58 -0.41 0.84
C ALA A 41 -9.65 -1.91 0.47
N GLY A 42 -10.65 -2.60 1.01
CA GLY A 42 -10.83 -4.03 0.83
C GLY A 42 -10.12 -4.91 1.86
N ARG A 43 -9.30 -4.36 2.78
CA ARG A 43 -8.69 -5.11 3.89
C ARG A 43 -9.76 -5.72 4.80
N ALA A 44 -10.76 -4.93 5.19
CA ALA A 44 -11.88 -5.42 6.01
C ALA A 44 -12.66 -6.54 5.30
N THR A 45 -12.95 -6.35 4.00
CA THR A 45 -13.61 -7.37 3.17
C THR A 45 -12.78 -8.65 3.07
N LEU A 46 -11.46 -8.55 2.90
CA LEU A 46 -10.55 -9.68 2.89
C LEU A 46 -10.53 -10.38 4.25
N LEU A 47 -10.44 -9.65 5.37
CA LEU A 47 -10.46 -10.22 6.71
C LEU A 47 -11.78 -10.95 6.99
N THR A 48 -12.92 -10.35 6.66
CA THR A 48 -14.23 -11.01 6.76
C THR A 48 -14.33 -12.24 5.86
N ALA A 49 -13.72 -12.22 4.66
CA ALA A 49 -13.65 -13.40 3.81
C ALA A 49 -12.80 -14.50 4.45
N LEU A 50 -11.65 -14.15 5.03
CA LEU A 50 -10.76 -15.09 5.74
C LEU A 50 -11.42 -15.69 6.99
N GLU A 51 -12.21 -14.93 7.75
CA GLU A 51 -12.98 -15.44 8.90
C GLU A 51 -14.01 -16.50 8.49
N ARG A 52 -14.59 -16.36 7.29
CA ARG A 52 -15.54 -17.34 6.73
C ARG A 52 -14.85 -18.60 6.20
N VAL A 53 -13.59 -18.50 5.82
CA VAL A 53 -12.79 -19.65 5.42
C VAL A 53 -12.26 -20.33 6.69
N LYS A 54 -12.91 -21.41 7.12
CA LYS A 54 -12.36 -22.32 8.12
C LYS A 54 -11.16 -23.07 7.52
N ILE A 55 -9.99 -22.43 7.53
CA ILE A 55 -8.74 -23.14 7.29
C ILE A 55 -8.48 -23.95 8.56
N ALA A 56 -8.65 -25.28 8.47
CA ALA A 56 -8.20 -26.16 9.55
C ALA A 56 -6.74 -25.80 9.89
N ALA A 57 -6.38 -25.80 11.17
CA ALA A 57 -5.07 -25.35 11.62
C ALA A 57 -3.96 -26.01 10.80
N LEU A 58 -3.34 -25.24 9.91
CA LEU A 58 -2.28 -25.72 9.04
C LEU A 58 -1.00 -25.75 9.85
N THR A 59 -0.44 -26.93 10.06
CA THR A 59 0.84 -27.07 10.74
C THR A 59 1.95 -26.41 9.90
N LYS A 60 3.03 -25.98 10.56
CA LYS A 60 4.20 -25.40 9.89
C LYS A 60 4.78 -26.33 8.81
N GLN A 61 4.67 -27.64 9.02
CA GLN A 61 5.13 -28.64 8.06
C GLN A 61 4.23 -28.68 6.82
N GLU A 62 2.91 -28.73 7.00
CA GLU A 62 1.96 -28.69 5.88
C GLU A 62 2.09 -27.37 5.09
N ALA A 63 2.28 -26.24 5.75
CA ALA A 63 2.53 -24.95 5.11
C ALA A 63 3.78 -24.99 4.22
N ARG A 64 4.88 -25.60 4.69
CA ARG A 64 6.13 -25.76 3.90
C ARG A 64 5.93 -26.67 2.70
N ILE A 65 5.19 -27.76 2.87
CA ILE A 65 4.89 -28.69 1.77
C ILE A 65 4.11 -27.97 0.67
N ILE A 66 3.07 -27.22 1.04
CA ILE A 66 2.27 -26.44 0.09
C ILE A 66 3.12 -25.37 -0.59
N ALA A 67 3.95 -24.63 0.15
CA ALA A 67 4.82 -23.61 -0.43
C ALA A 67 5.81 -24.20 -1.45
N ASN A 68 6.42 -25.35 -1.13
CA ASN A 68 7.32 -26.05 -2.04
C ASN A 68 6.58 -26.53 -3.29
N ALA A 69 5.38 -27.09 -3.14
CA ALA A 69 4.57 -27.50 -4.29
C ALA A 69 4.24 -26.31 -5.20
N ILE A 70 3.85 -25.15 -4.63
CA ILE A 70 3.62 -23.92 -5.39
C ILE A 70 4.89 -23.46 -6.11
N GLY A 71 6.05 -23.54 -5.45
CA GLY A 71 7.34 -23.21 -6.07
C GLY A 71 7.72 -24.15 -7.22
N GLN A 72 7.41 -25.45 -7.12
CA GLN A 72 7.75 -26.45 -8.13
C GLN A 72 6.79 -26.47 -9.33
N HIS A 73 5.49 -26.29 -9.08
CA HIS A 73 4.45 -26.48 -10.10
C HIS A 73 3.75 -25.18 -10.53
N GLY A 74 3.94 -24.09 -9.80
CA GLY A 74 3.26 -22.82 -10.02
C GLY A 74 1.83 -22.83 -9.46
N GLY A 75 1.41 -21.69 -8.88
CA GLY A 75 0.10 -21.58 -8.22
C GLY A 75 -1.10 -21.88 -9.14
N LYS A 76 -0.99 -21.54 -10.43
CA LYS A 76 -2.05 -21.81 -11.42
C LYS A 76 -2.30 -23.30 -11.63
N ALA A 77 -1.24 -24.09 -11.82
CA ALA A 77 -1.38 -25.53 -12.06
C ALA A 77 -1.99 -26.26 -10.86
N ILE A 78 -1.64 -25.82 -9.65
CA ILE A 78 -2.22 -26.37 -8.42
C ILE A 78 -3.70 -26.00 -8.30
N ALA A 79 -4.07 -24.74 -8.58
CA ALA A 79 -5.46 -24.31 -8.56
C ALA A 79 -6.33 -25.12 -9.56
N ASP A 80 -5.83 -25.33 -10.78
CA ASP A 80 -6.48 -26.12 -11.82
C ASP A 80 -6.60 -27.61 -11.46
N HIS A 81 -5.70 -28.14 -10.63
CA HIS A 81 -5.77 -29.49 -10.12
C HIS A 81 -6.80 -29.61 -8.98
N LEU A 82 -6.76 -28.69 -8.02
CA LEU A 82 -7.68 -28.66 -6.88
C LEU A 82 -9.14 -28.42 -7.31
N SER A 83 -9.38 -27.65 -8.38
CA SER A 83 -10.72 -27.43 -8.91
C SER A 83 -11.39 -28.72 -9.40
N ARG A 84 -10.63 -29.77 -9.71
CA ARG A 84 -11.17 -31.09 -10.10
C ARG A 84 -11.75 -31.88 -8.93
N PHE A 85 -11.34 -31.56 -7.70
CA PHE A 85 -11.81 -32.21 -6.48
C PHE A 85 -12.91 -31.42 -5.76
N ARG A 86 -13.35 -30.30 -6.34
CA ARG A 86 -14.42 -29.50 -5.76
C ARG A 86 -15.76 -30.22 -5.97
N VAL A 87 -16.27 -30.83 -4.90
CA VAL A 87 -17.63 -31.37 -4.85
C VAL A 87 -18.63 -30.20 -4.85
N PRO A 88 -19.74 -30.25 -5.62
CA PRO A 88 -20.76 -29.21 -5.64
C PRO A 88 -21.43 -28.98 -4.28
#